data_AF-A0A7J3EP19-F1
#
_entry.id   AF-A0A7J3EP19-F1
#
_cell.length_a   1.000
_cell.length_b   1.000
_cell.length_c   1.000
_cell.angle_alpha   90.00
_cell.angle_beta   90.00
_cell.angle_gamma   90.00
#
_symmetry.space_group_name_H-M   'P 1'
#
loop_
_entity.id
_entity.type
_entity.pdbx_description
1 polymer ?
#
loop_
_entity_poly.entity_id
_entity_poly.type
_entity_poly.pdbx_seq_one_letter_code
_entity_poly.pdbx_strand_id
1 'polypeptide(L)' 'TCLGWTHNTCFRCVATCPFNAVTIAKGGGPSVIRDVCTGCSQCTHVCPTLPKSIVVHPYPERQLGYGYRWRRSRSA' A
#
# COMPACT_ATOMS: atom_id res chain seq x y z
N THR A 1 6.72 -11.56 -0.94
CA THR A 1 7.79 -11.62 0.07
C THR A 1 8.41 -10.25 0.22
N CYS A 2 8.41 -9.68 1.43
CA CYS A 2 8.87 -8.32 1.65
C CYS A 2 10.39 -8.24 1.77
N LEU A 3 11.05 -7.49 0.87
CA LEU A 3 12.51 -7.30 0.90
C LEU A 3 13.00 -6.61 2.17
N GLY A 4 12.17 -5.76 2.80
CA GLY A 4 12.51 -5.15 4.09
C GLY A 4 12.64 -6.20 5.19
N TRP A 5 11.71 -7.17 5.24
CA TRP A 5 11.76 -8.25 6.24
C TRP A 5 12.86 -9.29 5.95
N THR A 6 13.11 -9.61 4.69
CA THR A 6 14.07 -10.67 4.33
C THR A 6 15.52 -10.20 4.31
N HIS A 7 15.77 -9.02 3.74
CA HIS A 7 17.11 -8.53 3.47
C HIS A 7 17.38 -7.15 4.06
N ASN A 8 16.48 -6.60 4.89
CA ASN A 8 16.67 -5.35 5.65
C ASN A 8 17.26 -4.17 4.84
N THR A 9 16.95 -4.12 3.54
CA THR A 9 17.59 -3.21 2.56
C THR A 9 16.57 -2.41 1.74
N CYS A 10 15.27 -2.65 1.90
CA CYS A 10 14.23 -1.99 1.12
C CYS A 10 13.41 -1.00 1.94
N PHE A 11 13.51 0.28 1.60
CA PHE A 11 12.84 1.39 2.29
C PHE A 11 11.98 2.26 1.37
N ARG A 12 11.66 1.78 0.16
CA ARG A 12 10.88 2.55 -0.85
C ARG A 12 9.51 3.01 -0.35
N CYS A 13 8.83 2.17 0.43
CA CYS A 13 7.52 2.53 1.00
C CYS A 13 7.60 3.70 2.00
N VAL A 14 8.71 3.82 2.74
CA VAL A 14 8.98 4.94 3.64
C VAL A 14 9.33 6.18 2.83
N ALA A 15 10.27 6.05 1.88
CA ALA A 15 10.73 7.17 1.05
C ALA A 15 9.62 7.82 0.20
N THR A 16 8.61 7.04 -0.21
CA THR A 16 7.52 7.55 -1.05
C THR A 16 6.36 8.15 -0.25
N CYS A 17 6.30 7.93 1.07
CA CYS A 17 5.15 8.33 1.87
C CYS A 17 5.24 9.82 2.23
N PRO A 18 4.37 10.70 1.69
CA PRO A 18 4.44 12.13 1.99
C PRO A 18 4.00 12.45 3.43
N PHE A 19 3.23 11.56 4.06
CA PHE A 19 2.70 11.71 5.41
C PHE A 19 3.58 11.07 6.49
N ASN A 20 4.73 10.47 6.11
CA ASN A 20 5.56 9.70 7.03
C ASN A 20 4.79 8.62 7.83
N ALA A 21 3.71 8.09 7.25
CA ALA A 21 2.88 7.08 7.88
C ALA A 21 3.51 5.68 7.88
N VAL A 22 4.65 5.49 7.20
CA VAL A 22 5.38 4.22 7.14
C VAL A 22 6.74 4.41 7.80
N THR A 23 7.07 3.53 8.74
CA THR A 23 8.34 3.53 9.51
C THR A 23 9.00 2.16 9.44
N ILE A 24 10.27 2.04 9.84
CA ILE A 24 10.96 0.75 9.93
C ILE A 24 11.04 0.33 11.40
N ALA A 25 10.43 -0.81 11.71
CA ALA A 25 10.49 -1.37 13.06
C ALA A 25 11.87 -1.97 13.35
N LYS A 26 12.20 -2.18 14.63
CA LYS A 26 13.46 -2.81 15.06
C LYS A 26 13.71 -4.21 14.47
N GLY A 27 12.67 -4.87 13.94
CA GLY A 27 12.75 -6.15 13.21
C GLY A 27 13.10 -6.03 11.71
N GLY A 28 13.42 -4.84 11.20
CA GLY A 28 13.88 -4.61 9.82
C GLY A 28 12.76 -4.40 8.79
N GLY A 29 11.51 -4.68 9.15
CA GLY A 29 10.37 -4.50 8.25
C GLY A 29 9.61 -3.18 8.39
N PRO A 30 8.83 -2.81 7.36
CA PRO A 30 7.98 -1.64 7.40
C PRO A 30 6.77 -1.83 8.32
N SER A 31 6.48 -0.80 9.11
CA SER A 31 5.32 -0.68 9.99
C SER A 31 4.50 0.56 9.59
N VAL A 32 3.18 0.43 9.55
CA VAL A 32 2.27 1.51 9.12
C VAL A 32 1.52 2.09 10.31
N ILE A 33 1.62 3.39 10.51
CA ILE A 33 0.88 4.17 11.49
C ILE A 33 -0.50 4.48 10.90
N ARG A 34 -1.52 3.71 11.29
CA ARG A 34 -2.86 3.81 10.71
C ARG A 34 -3.50 5.19 10.91
N ASP A 35 -3.23 5.84 12.04
CA ASP A 35 -3.82 7.14 12.38
C ASP A 35 -3.37 8.28 11.44
N VAL A 36 -2.21 8.11 10.81
CA VAL A 36 -1.63 9.08 9.87
C VAL A 36 -1.80 8.62 8.41
N CYS A 37 -2.05 7.33 8.19
CA CYS A 37 -2.17 6.76 6.87
C CYS A 37 -3.51 7.14 6.22
N THR A 38 -3.45 7.96 5.17
CA THR A 38 -4.63 8.41 4.41
C THR A 38 -5.16 7.40 3.39
N GLY A 39 -4.48 6.26 3.22
CA GLY A 39 -4.89 5.25 2.24
C GLY A 39 -4.54 5.57 0.77
N CYS A 40 -3.64 6.51 0.51
CA CYS A 40 -3.26 6.97 -0.84
C CYS A 40 -2.57 5.94 -1.78
N SER A 41 -2.43 4.68 -1.35
CA SER A 41 -1.86 3.53 -2.09
C SER A 41 -0.45 3.68 -2.71
N GLN A 42 0.25 4.81 -2.54
CA GLN A 42 1.59 5.06 -3.12
C GLN A 42 2.60 3.96 -2.77
N CYS A 43 2.64 3.52 -1.50
CA CYS A 43 3.55 2.46 -1.06
C CYS A 43 3.34 1.13 -1.79
N THR A 44 2.10 0.81 -2.19
CA THR A 44 1.77 -0.37 -2.99
C THR A 44 2.30 -0.23 -4.42
N HIS A 45 2.15 0.95 -5.03
CA HIS A 45 2.60 1.20 -6.41
C HIS A 45 4.12 1.08 -6.55
N VAL A 46 4.89 1.68 -5.62
CA VAL A 46 6.36 1.68 -5.70
C VAL A 46 7.01 0.36 -5.33
N CYS A 47 6.25 -0.60 -4.77
CA CYS A 47 6.79 -1.85 -4.28
C CYS A 47 7.34 -2.70 -5.46
N PRO A 48 8.63 -3.02 -5.49
CA PRO A 48 9.24 -3.73 -6.63
C PRO A 48 8.92 -5.23 -6.65
N THR A 49 8.34 -5.78 -5.58
CA THR A 49 8.07 -7.22 -5.47
C THR A 49 6.79 -7.62 -6.20
N LEU A 50 6.78 -8.85 -6.74
CA LEU A 50 5.62 -9.49 -7.34
C LEU A 50 5.48 -10.88 -6.69
N PRO A 51 4.44 -11.16 -5.88
CA PRO A 51 3.34 -10.27 -5.49
C PRO A 51 3.77 -9.08 -4.63
N LYS A 52 2.93 -8.04 -4.59
CA LYS A 52 3.16 -6.83 -3.79
C LYS A 52 3.19 -7.20 -2.31
N SER A 53 4.18 -6.69 -1.59
CA SER A 53 4.38 -7.04 -0.17
C SER A 53 3.64 -6.12 0.80
N ILE A 54 3.15 -4.99 0.30
CA ILE A 54 2.30 -4.06 1.02
C ILE A 54 1.08 -3.80 0.15
N VAL A 55 -0.10 -3.82 0.76
CA VAL A 55 -1.38 -3.51 0.14
C VAL A 55 -2.09 -2.52 1.03
N VAL A 56 -2.72 -1.54 0.41
CA VAL A 56 -3.54 -0.54 1.11
C VAL A 56 -4.98 -0.90 0.82
N HIS A 57 -5.72 -1.23 1.87
CA HIS A 57 -7.16 -1.35 1.80
C HIS A 57 -7.74 0.00 2.20
N PRO A 58 -8.53 0.66 1.34
CA PRO A 58 -9.28 1.84 1.76
C PRO A 58 -10.23 1.44 2.91
N TYR A 59 -10.25 2.23 3.98
CA TYR A 59 -11.09 2.01 5.15
C TYR A 59 -12.08 3.18 5.28
N PRO A 60 -13.40 2.96 5.34
CA PRO A 60 -14.22 1.95 4.67
C PRO A 60 -15.02 2.58 3.49
N GLU A 61 -15.04 1.90 2.34
CA GLU A 61 -16.22 1.94 1.47
C GLU A 61 -17.39 1.38 2.29
N ARG A 62 -18.43 2.18 2.53
CA ARG A 62 -19.73 1.61 2.90
C ARG A 62 -20.13 0.67 1.75
N GLN A 63 -19.87 -0.63 1.93
CA GLN A 63 -20.33 -1.75 1.10
C GLN A 63 -20.38 -1.45 -0.41
N LEU A 64 -19.28 -1.66 -1.14
CA LEU A 64 -19.42 -2.04 -2.55
C LEU A 64 -18.54 -3.25 -2.82
N GLY A 65 -19.25 -4.35 -3.07
CA GLY A 65 -18.67 -5.67 -3.20
C GLY A 65 -17.65 -5.77 -4.31
N TYR A 66 -16.89 -6.84 -4.21
CA TYR A 66 -16.13 -7.48 -5.27
C TYR A 66 -16.86 -7.35 -6.63
N GLY A 67 -16.53 -6.31 -7.38
CA GLY A 67 -17.39 -5.77 -8.43
C GLY A 67 -16.57 -5.23 -9.58
N TYR A 68 -15.79 -6.12 -10.21
CA TYR A 68 -15.28 -5.89 -11.57
C TYR A 68 -16.47 -5.93 -12.55
N ARG A 69 -17.29 -4.87 -12.58
CA ARG A 69 -18.26 -4.65 -13.67
C ARG A 69 -17.77 -3.49 -14.53
N TRP A 70 -16.88 -3.84 -15.46
CA TRP A 70 -16.62 -3.07 -16.67
C TRP A 70 -17.93 -2.83 -17.41
N ARG A 71 -18.62 -1.72 -17.14
CA ARG A 71 -19.63 -1.18 -18.04
C ARG A 71 -19.86 0.29 -17.75
N ARG A 72 -19.15 1.13 -18.50
CA ARG A 72 -19.68 2.30 -19.21
C ARG A 72 -18.62 2.80 -20.21
N SER A 73 -18.36 1.97 -21.22
CA SER A 73 -18.11 2.49 -22.55
C SER A 73 -19.47 2.66 -23.24
N ARG A 74 -19.66 3.85 -23.83
CA ARG A 74 -20.87 4.49 -24.38
C ARG A 74 -21.63 5.32 -23.33
N SER A 75 -21.55 6.64 -23.23
CA SER A 75 -21.23 7.74 -24.18
C SER A 75 -22.00 7.67 -25.50
N ALA A 76 -22.88 8.66 -25.69
CA ALA A 76 -23.79 8.90 -26.82
C ALA A 76 -25.08 8.07 -26.81
#